data_AF-A0A521ZW55-F1
#
_entry.id   AF-A0A521ZW55-F1
#
_cell.length_a   1.000
_cell.length_b   1.000
_cell.length_c   1.000
_cell.angle_alpha   90.00
_cell.angle_beta   90.00
_cell.angle_gamma   90.00
#
_symmetry.space_group_name_H-M   'P 1'
#
loop_
_entity.id
_entity.type
_entity.pdbx_description
1 polymer ?
#
loop_
_entity_poly.entity_id
_entity_poly.type
_entity_poly.pdbx_seq_one_letter_code
_entity_poly.pdbx_strand_id
1 'polypeptide(L)'
;MADQITVTPVLSGAKKPAPAAAAVAVPPVVPGQEPTQMSGGAGGTATAIAPEGLPNQGTDAAAESGGTGGAELPKAERFALLAKKEKALQSKRSALAQQQSEIARRGKELEERESAFAAARAKALSDPDAYLKAAGLSYDDLVQYKISGAPTEGMSKRAIEQRLADFEASQKSAAEQSASEQKKALLEEQEQMVARFERDVIGQVKAAAEKYELVNLQNKQDLVVDVIRAYHSSHGEILPVERAAQLVEDQLREEVELAVEKSKSLSSKYAKRVTAPVATSPGQPPKSVSLSNAQTSSSAPKRALSEEERVRRAMAVKIQR
;
A
#
# COMPACT_ATOMS: atom_id res chain seq x y z
N MET A 1 3.25 31.07 -49.04
CA MET A 1 2.48 30.03 -48.32
C MET A 1 3.33 29.59 -47.14
N ALA A 2 3.60 30.34 -46.08
CA ALA A 2 2.79 31.22 -45.22
C ALA A 2 1.65 30.47 -44.50
N ASP A 3 1.99 29.81 -43.40
CA ASP A 3 1.11 29.66 -42.24
C ASP A 3 1.96 29.75 -40.96
N GLN A 4 1.95 30.94 -40.36
CA GLN A 4 2.52 31.20 -39.03
C GLN A 4 1.42 30.94 -38.00
N ILE A 5 1.55 29.85 -37.25
CA ILE A 5 0.67 29.56 -36.11
C ILE A 5 1.13 30.42 -34.94
N THR A 6 0.35 31.46 -34.67
CA THR A 6 0.56 32.38 -33.54
C THR A 6 -0.16 31.79 -32.33
N VAL A 7 0.59 31.25 -31.36
CA VAL A 7 0.03 30.78 -30.08
C VAL A 7 0.09 31.93 -29.08
N THR A 8 -1.05 32.53 -28.79
CA THR A 8 -1.24 33.49 -27.71
C THR A 8 -1.33 32.76 -26.36
N PRO A 9 -0.49 33.08 -25.35
CA PRO A 9 -0.70 32.59 -24.00
C PRO A 9 -1.82 33.36 -23.30
N VAL A 10 -2.86 32.64 -22.88
CA VAL A 10 -3.93 33.15 -22.02
C VAL A 10 -3.37 33.40 -20.62
N LEU A 11 -3.30 34.68 -20.23
CA LEU A 11 -3.13 35.10 -18.84
C LEU A 11 -4.32 34.60 -18.02
N SER A 12 -4.14 33.52 -17.27
CA SER A 12 -5.05 33.10 -16.22
C SER A 12 -4.63 33.70 -14.88
N GLY A 13 -5.59 34.30 -14.19
CA GLY A 13 -5.41 35.24 -13.09
C GLY A 13 -4.63 34.72 -11.89
N ALA A 14 -3.66 35.52 -11.47
CA ALA A 14 -3.01 35.43 -10.17
C ALA A 14 -4.03 35.69 -9.05
N LYS A 15 -4.56 34.62 -8.47
CA LYS A 15 -5.30 34.68 -7.20
C LYS A 15 -4.28 34.86 -6.07
N LYS A 16 -4.20 36.10 -5.60
CA LYS A 16 -3.49 36.60 -4.42
C LYS A 16 -3.64 35.63 -3.22
N PRO A 17 -2.56 34.99 -2.71
CA PRO A 17 -2.62 34.35 -1.41
C PRO A 17 -2.57 35.42 -0.30
N ALA A 18 -3.55 35.35 0.60
CA ALA A 18 -3.60 36.16 1.82
C ALA A 18 -2.44 35.77 2.77
N PRO A 19 -1.91 36.72 3.56
CA PRO A 19 -0.89 36.42 4.56
C PRO A 19 -1.55 35.83 5.81
N ALA A 20 -1.55 34.51 5.94
CA ALA A 20 -1.84 33.85 7.21
C ALA A 20 -0.55 33.78 8.03
N ALA A 21 -0.31 34.82 8.81
CA ALA A 21 0.61 34.78 9.95
C ALA A 21 -0.01 33.89 11.04
N ALA A 22 0.37 32.61 11.07
CA ALA A 22 0.22 31.77 12.25
C ALA A 22 1.60 31.70 12.92
N ALA A 23 1.73 32.48 13.98
CA ALA A 23 2.88 32.43 14.87
C ALA A 23 3.02 31.01 15.44
N VAL A 24 4.10 30.33 15.07
CA VAL A 24 4.57 29.14 15.79
C VAL A 24 5.08 29.63 17.14
N ALA A 25 4.26 29.42 18.17
CA ALA A 25 4.66 29.63 19.56
C ALA A 25 5.80 28.65 19.87
N VAL A 26 7.01 29.19 19.97
CA VAL A 26 8.17 28.52 20.55
C VAL A 26 7.85 28.26 22.03
N PRO A 27 7.92 27.01 22.53
CA PRO A 27 7.74 26.75 23.95
C PRO A 27 8.89 27.41 24.74
N PRO A 28 8.62 28.02 25.91
CA PRO A 28 9.66 28.64 26.71
C PRO A 28 10.68 27.60 27.19
N VAL A 29 11.94 27.81 26.83
CA VAL A 29 13.10 27.14 27.42
C VAL A 29 13.10 27.48 28.90
N VAL A 30 12.89 26.47 29.75
CA VAL A 30 13.03 26.57 31.21
C VAL A 30 14.52 26.66 31.54
N PRO A 31 15.01 27.77 32.12
CA PRO A 31 16.39 27.86 32.59
C PRO A 31 16.46 27.33 34.02
N GLY A 32 17.23 26.26 34.24
CA GLY A 32 17.56 25.82 35.61
C GLY A 32 17.52 24.30 35.82
N GLN A 33 18.42 23.56 35.18
CA GLN A 33 18.96 22.35 35.79
C GLN A 33 20.48 22.38 35.68
N GLU A 34 21.10 22.50 36.84
CA GLU A 34 22.54 22.46 37.04
C GLU A 34 23.10 21.09 36.62
N PRO A 35 24.27 21.05 35.98
CA PRO A 35 24.91 19.78 35.65
C PRO A 35 25.49 19.15 36.92
N THR A 36 24.94 18.00 37.31
CA THR A 36 25.57 17.11 38.30
C THR A 36 26.96 16.72 37.79
N GLN A 37 27.97 17.21 38.50
CA GLN A 37 29.36 16.81 38.36
C GLN A 37 29.49 15.32 38.69
N MET A 38 29.86 14.50 37.70
CA MET A 38 30.43 13.18 37.96
C MET A 38 31.94 13.29 37.80
N SER A 39 32.56 13.31 38.98
CA SER A 39 33.98 13.24 39.27
C SER A 39 34.63 12.02 38.61
N GLY A 40 35.90 12.19 38.25
CA GLY A 40 36.71 11.23 37.51
C GLY A 40 37.05 9.95 38.27
N GLY A 41 37.45 8.96 37.47
CA GLY A 41 38.12 7.73 37.90
C GLY A 41 39.07 7.30 36.80
N ALA A 42 40.35 7.54 37.01
CA ALA A 42 41.45 7.18 36.13
C ALA A 42 41.91 5.73 36.36
N GLY A 43 42.57 5.16 35.34
CA GLY A 43 43.30 3.88 35.39
C GLY A 43 42.52 2.77 34.69
N GLY A 44 42.97 2.14 33.61
CA GLY A 44 44.35 1.83 33.23
C GLY A 44 44.47 0.31 33.18
N THR A 45 44.58 -0.26 31.98
CA THR A 45 45.47 -1.38 31.57
C THR A 45 44.87 -2.12 30.38
N ALA A 46 45.71 -2.27 29.36
CA ALA A 46 45.48 -3.14 28.22
C ALA A 46 45.70 -4.60 28.66
N THR A 47 44.79 -5.51 28.26
CA THR A 47 45.08 -6.94 28.20
C THR A 47 44.38 -7.56 26.99
N ALA A 48 45.12 -8.48 26.38
CA ALA A 48 44.94 -9.20 25.14
C ALA A 48 43.60 -9.90 24.89
N ILE A 49 43.27 -9.91 23.59
CA ILE A 49 42.65 -10.94 22.75
C ILE A 49 42.56 -12.34 23.38
N ALA A 50 41.33 -12.87 23.48
CA ALA A 50 40.99 -14.29 23.34
C ALA A 50 39.49 -14.42 22.94
N PRO A 51 39.14 -15.07 21.82
CA PRO A 51 37.76 -15.39 21.48
C PRO A 51 37.41 -16.82 21.94
N GLU A 52 36.97 -16.96 23.19
CA GLU A 52 36.26 -18.15 23.68
C GLU A 52 35.03 -17.68 24.46
N GLY A 53 33.84 -18.09 24.01
CA GLY A 53 32.59 -17.68 24.65
C GLY A 53 31.34 -18.08 23.87
N LEU A 54 31.11 -19.39 23.75
CA LEU A 54 29.76 -19.93 23.56
C LEU A 54 28.85 -19.40 24.70
N PRO A 55 27.66 -18.85 24.43
CA PRO A 55 26.72 -18.56 25.50
C PRO A 55 26.26 -19.87 26.15
N ASN A 56 26.75 -20.01 27.37
CA ASN A 56 26.46 -21.04 28.33
C ASN A 56 24.96 -21.17 28.57
N GLN A 57 24.55 -22.42 28.66
CA GLN A 57 23.28 -22.89 29.14
C GLN A 57 23.07 -22.45 30.59
N GLY A 58 21.81 -22.28 30.98
CA GLY A 58 21.39 -22.32 32.38
C GLY A 58 21.05 -20.96 32.98
N THR A 59 19.76 -20.64 32.97
CA THR A 59 19.03 -20.38 34.23
C THR A 59 17.54 -20.46 33.94
N ASP A 60 16.93 -21.51 34.52
CA ASP A 60 15.63 -21.50 35.19
C ASP A 60 14.40 -21.05 34.39
N ALA A 61 13.82 -22.00 33.66
CA ALA A 61 12.37 -22.04 33.46
C ALA A 61 11.86 -23.47 33.65
N ALA A 62 11.56 -23.76 34.92
CA ALA A 62 10.54 -24.69 35.39
C ALA A 62 10.10 -25.77 34.40
N ALA A 63 10.85 -26.87 34.41
CA ALA A 63 10.30 -28.17 34.05
C ALA A 63 9.33 -28.61 35.15
N GLU A 64 8.06 -28.24 35.04
CA GLU A 64 6.98 -29.09 35.57
C GLU A 64 6.65 -30.14 34.51
N SER A 65 7.42 -31.22 34.56
CA SER A 65 7.02 -32.53 34.08
C SER A 65 6.21 -33.19 35.18
N GLY A 66 4.90 -33.33 34.99
CA GLY A 66 4.05 -34.10 35.89
C GLY A 66 2.61 -34.20 35.38
N GLY A 67 2.37 -35.09 34.42
CA GLY A 67 1.02 -35.26 33.87
C GLY A 67 0.89 -36.39 32.85
N THR A 68 1.31 -37.60 33.21
CA THR A 68 0.87 -38.83 32.56
C THR A 68 -0.62 -39.04 32.82
N GLY A 69 -1.46 -38.45 31.96
CA GLY A 69 -2.90 -38.67 31.92
C GLY A 69 -3.36 -38.61 30.47
N GLY A 70 -3.42 -39.78 29.82
CA GLY A 70 -3.85 -39.92 28.42
C GLY A 70 -5.35 -39.67 28.25
N ALA A 71 -5.79 -38.44 28.49
CA ALA A 71 -7.04 -37.94 27.94
C ALA A 71 -6.73 -37.45 26.53
N GLU A 72 -7.19 -38.17 25.51
CA GLU A 72 -7.08 -37.70 24.13
C GLU A 72 -7.77 -36.34 24.01
N LEU A 73 -6.98 -35.26 23.95
CA LEU A 73 -7.50 -33.95 23.58
C LEU A 73 -8.30 -34.09 22.27
N PRO A 74 -9.50 -33.50 22.17
CA PRO A 74 -10.32 -33.53 20.98
C PRO A 74 -9.48 -33.24 19.74
N LYS A 75 -9.68 -33.99 18.65
CA LYS A 75 -8.88 -33.84 17.41
C LYS A 75 -8.75 -32.38 16.96
N ALA A 76 -9.79 -31.57 17.15
CA ALA A 76 -9.80 -30.14 16.87
C ALA A 76 -8.74 -29.34 17.67
N GLU A 77 -8.53 -29.65 18.95
CA GLU A 77 -7.53 -28.97 19.79
C GLU A 77 -6.10 -29.32 19.36
N ARG A 78 -5.87 -30.56 18.89
CA ARG A 78 -4.58 -30.97 18.32
C ARG A 78 -4.25 -30.18 17.06
N PHE A 79 -5.21 -30.00 16.17
CA PHE A 79 -5.03 -29.18 14.96
C PHE A 79 -4.79 -27.70 15.30
N ALA A 80 -5.49 -27.15 16.30
CA ALA A 80 -5.24 -25.78 16.76
C ALA A 80 -3.82 -25.59 17.32
N LEU A 81 -3.33 -26.56 18.10
CA LEU A 81 -1.95 -26.57 18.60
C LEU A 81 -0.91 -26.69 17.47
N LEU A 82 -1.16 -27.54 16.47
CA LEU A 82 -0.30 -27.66 15.30
C LEU A 82 -0.29 -26.39 14.45
N ALA A 83 -1.44 -25.76 14.21
CA ALA A 83 -1.54 -24.50 13.48
C ALA A 83 -0.79 -23.36 14.20
N LYS A 84 -0.88 -23.29 15.54
CA LYS A 84 -0.10 -22.33 16.34
C LYS A 84 1.41 -22.59 16.20
N LYS A 85 1.84 -23.85 16.23
CA LYS A 85 3.25 -24.23 16.05
C LYS A 85 3.75 -23.92 14.64
N GLU A 86 2.96 -24.20 13.60
CA GLU A 86 3.29 -23.90 12.22
C GLU A 86 3.43 -22.38 12.00
N LYS A 87 2.47 -21.58 12.49
CA LYS A 87 2.54 -20.12 12.44
C LYS A 87 3.79 -19.59 13.15
N ALA A 88 4.12 -20.13 14.33
CA ALA A 88 5.32 -19.76 15.07
C ALA A 88 6.63 -20.17 14.36
N LEU A 89 6.62 -21.29 13.62
CA LEU A 89 7.77 -21.74 12.85
C LEU A 89 7.94 -20.90 11.59
N GLN A 90 6.83 -20.56 10.92
CA GLN A 90 6.81 -19.68 9.76
C GLN A 90 7.32 -18.27 10.13
N SER A 91 6.88 -17.71 11.27
CA SER A 91 7.38 -16.42 11.73
C SER A 91 8.89 -16.46 12.02
N LYS A 92 9.39 -17.51 12.69
CA LYS A 92 10.83 -17.72 12.91
C LYS A 92 11.61 -17.83 11.60
N ARG A 93 11.10 -18.57 10.60
CA ARG A 93 11.74 -18.68 9.28
C ARG A 93 11.81 -17.33 8.58
N SER A 94 10.73 -16.55 8.61
CA SER A 94 10.72 -15.21 8.02
C SER A 94 11.69 -14.26 8.70
N ALA A 95 11.79 -14.30 10.05
CA ALA A 95 12.73 -13.49 10.81
C ALA A 95 14.19 -13.87 10.52
N LEU A 96 14.51 -15.17 10.45
CA LEU A 96 15.86 -15.63 10.08
C LEU A 96 16.23 -15.25 8.65
N ALA A 97 15.29 -15.33 7.71
CA ALA A 97 15.52 -14.90 6.34
C ALA A 97 15.80 -13.39 6.25
N GLN A 98 15.08 -12.56 7.02
CA GLN A 98 15.34 -11.12 7.12
C GLN A 98 16.71 -10.82 7.76
N GLN A 99 17.09 -11.54 8.82
CA GLN A 99 18.40 -11.38 9.43
C GLN A 99 19.52 -11.78 8.46
N GLN A 100 19.37 -12.88 7.73
CA GLN A 100 20.36 -13.32 6.73
C GLN A 100 20.52 -12.32 5.59
N SER A 101 19.43 -11.72 5.10
CA SER A 101 19.51 -10.70 4.05
C SER A 101 20.16 -9.41 4.55
N GLU A 102 19.90 -9.00 5.79
CA GLU A 102 20.56 -7.84 6.40
C GLU A 102 22.07 -8.07 6.62
N ILE A 103 22.45 -9.25 7.13
CA ILE A 103 23.86 -9.63 7.28
C ILE A 103 24.56 -9.65 5.92
N ALA A 104 23.93 -10.23 4.90
CA ALA A 104 24.49 -10.24 3.55
C ALA A 104 24.64 -8.83 2.97
N ARG A 105 23.70 -7.91 3.23
CA ARG A 105 23.79 -6.50 2.80
C ARG A 105 24.95 -5.79 3.49
N ARG A 106 25.07 -5.92 4.82
CA ARG A 106 26.17 -5.33 5.59
C ARG A 106 27.53 -5.91 5.17
N GLY A 107 27.59 -7.22 4.87
CA GLY A 107 28.80 -7.88 4.38
C GLY A 107 29.30 -7.26 3.06
N LYS A 108 28.40 -7.03 2.10
CA LYS A 108 28.74 -6.37 0.84
C LYS A 108 29.21 -4.93 1.03
N GLU A 109 28.53 -4.15 1.89
CA GLU A 109 28.92 -2.76 2.19
C GLU A 109 30.32 -2.70 2.84
N LEU A 110 30.63 -3.63 3.74
CA LEU A 110 31.95 -3.73 4.35
C LEU A 110 33.02 -4.13 3.33
N GLU A 111 32.74 -5.09 2.45
CA GLU A 111 33.67 -5.51 1.38
C GLU A 111 33.95 -4.37 0.40
N GLU A 112 32.93 -3.61 0.00
CA GLU A 112 33.08 -2.41 -0.83
C GLU A 112 33.91 -1.32 -0.11
N ARG A 113 33.69 -1.12 1.18
CA ARG A 113 34.47 -0.17 1.99
C ARG A 113 35.92 -0.60 2.16
N GLU A 114 36.16 -1.88 2.42
CA GLU A 114 37.50 -2.46 2.57
C GLU A 114 38.27 -2.40 1.27
N SER A 115 37.65 -2.75 0.14
CA SER A 115 38.27 -2.65 -1.18
C SER A 115 38.58 -1.21 -1.58
N ALA A 116 37.68 -0.25 -1.30
CA ALA A 116 37.93 1.16 -1.49
C ALA A 116 39.09 1.66 -0.61
N PHE A 117 39.15 1.24 0.65
CA PHE A 117 40.23 1.57 1.57
C PHE A 117 41.57 0.97 1.12
N ALA A 118 41.59 -0.29 0.69
CA ALA A 118 42.78 -0.94 0.16
C ALA A 118 43.31 -0.23 -1.08
N ALA A 119 42.43 0.16 -2.00
CA ALA A 119 42.80 0.94 -3.19
C ALA A 119 43.34 2.33 -2.82
N ALA A 120 42.74 3.00 -1.83
CA ALA A 120 43.21 4.28 -1.31
C ALA A 120 44.61 4.15 -0.69
N ARG A 121 44.84 3.08 0.09
CA ARG A 121 46.15 2.78 0.69
C ARG A 121 47.22 2.48 -0.36
N ALA A 122 46.88 1.72 -1.39
CA ALA A 122 47.80 1.43 -2.50
C ALA A 122 48.23 2.73 -3.21
N LYS A 123 47.28 3.64 -3.49
CA LYS A 123 47.56 4.96 -4.06
C LYS A 123 48.42 5.83 -3.14
N ALA A 124 48.19 5.77 -1.82
CA ALA A 124 49.01 6.51 -0.86
C ALA A 124 50.47 6.03 -0.83
N LEU A 125 50.72 4.74 -1.14
CA LEU A 125 52.07 4.18 -1.22
C LEU A 125 52.75 4.49 -2.56
N SER A 126 52.01 4.49 -3.67
CA SER A 126 52.58 4.79 -4.99
C SER A 126 52.82 6.28 -5.19
N ASP A 127 51.82 7.11 -4.86
CA ASP A 127 51.77 8.53 -5.15
C ASP A 127 51.25 9.32 -3.93
N PRO A 128 52.10 9.48 -2.90
CA PRO A 128 51.70 10.12 -1.65
C PRO A 128 51.17 11.54 -1.86
N ASP A 129 51.78 12.33 -2.74
CA ASP A 129 51.35 13.71 -3.01
C ASP A 129 49.96 13.78 -3.65
N ALA A 130 49.64 12.85 -4.57
CA ALA A 130 48.33 12.78 -5.20
C ALA A 130 47.24 12.35 -4.21
N TYR A 131 47.57 11.40 -3.31
CA TYR A 131 46.68 10.97 -2.23
C TYR A 131 46.40 12.11 -1.24
N LEU A 132 47.43 12.84 -0.82
CA LEU A 132 47.29 13.99 0.08
C LEU A 132 46.43 15.09 -0.57
N LYS A 133 46.69 15.41 -1.84
CA LYS A 133 45.87 16.38 -2.58
C LYS A 133 44.41 15.95 -2.70
N ALA A 134 44.15 14.67 -2.94
CA ALA A 134 42.79 14.12 -3.00
C ALA A 134 42.10 14.14 -1.62
N ALA A 135 42.86 13.93 -0.54
CA ALA A 135 42.39 14.09 0.84
C ALA A 135 42.25 15.56 1.26
N GLY A 136 42.59 16.52 0.39
CA GLY A 136 42.58 17.94 0.70
C GLY A 136 43.60 18.30 1.78
N LEU A 137 44.77 17.66 1.80
CA LEU A 137 45.88 17.93 2.72
C LEU A 137 47.10 18.41 1.92
N SER A 138 47.73 19.50 2.35
CA SER A 138 49.03 19.92 1.81
C SER A 138 50.17 19.22 2.55
N TYR A 139 51.32 19.07 1.90
CA TYR A 139 52.54 18.64 2.58
C TYR A 139 52.92 19.60 3.72
N ASP A 140 52.79 20.91 3.49
CA ASP A 140 53.08 21.94 4.51
C ASP A 140 52.17 21.82 5.73
N ASP A 141 50.90 21.44 5.54
CA ASP A 141 49.95 21.20 6.64
C ASP A 141 50.44 20.07 7.55
N LEU A 142 50.98 18.98 6.97
CA LEU A 142 51.51 17.84 7.72
C LEU A 142 52.81 18.18 8.46
N VAL A 143 53.69 18.95 7.82
CA VAL A 143 54.93 19.42 8.44
C VAL A 143 54.60 20.34 9.61
N GLN A 144 53.70 21.30 9.42
CA GLN A 144 53.27 22.22 10.47
C GLN A 144 52.56 21.49 11.61
N TYR A 145 51.75 20.45 11.32
CA TYR A 145 51.17 19.59 12.35
C TYR A 145 52.23 18.85 13.16
N LYS A 146 53.26 18.31 12.51
CA LYS A 146 54.37 17.62 13.21
C LYS A 146 55.20 18.58 14.08
N ILE A 147 55.37 19.83 13.65
CA ILE A 147 56.13 20.85 14.39
C ILE A 147 55.32 21.40 15.57
N SER A 148 54.04 21.72 15.34
CA SER A 148 53.18 22.35 16.36
C SER A 148 52.50 21.35 17.31
N GLY A 149 52.36 20.09 16.90
CA GLY A 149 51.58 19.09 17.61
C GLY A 149 50.06 19.33 17.57
N ALA A 150 49.60 20.35 16.83
CA ALA A 150 48.20 20.76 16.74
C ALA A 150 47.74 20.86 15.27
N PRO A 151 46.46 20.59 14.97
CA PRO A 151 45.91 20.79 13.63
C PRO A 151 46.12 22.23 13.15
N THR A 152 46.58 22.40 11.91
CA THR A 152 46.63 23.73 11.30
C THR A 152 45.22 24.31 11.22
N GLU A 153 45.09 25.64 11.20
CA GLU A 153 43.78 26.29 11.09
C GLU A 153 43.01 25.83 9.84
N GLY A 154 43.72 25.56 8.75
CA GLY A 154 43.14 25.00 7.51
C GLY A 154 42.53 23.61 7.71
N MET A 155 43.24 22.71 8.39
CA MET A 155 42.72 21.37 8.72
C MET A 155 41.51 21.45 9.67
N SER A 156 41.56 22.34 10.66
CA SER A 156 40.44 22.55 11.59
C SER A 156 39.20 23.07 10.88
N LYS A 157 39.35 24.05 9.98
CA LYS A 157 38.24 24.58 9.17
C LYS A 157 37.58 23.50 8.32
N ARG A 158 38.37 22.71 7.59
CA ARG A 158 37.85 21.60 6.77
C ARG A 158 37.13 20.54 7.61
N ALA A 159 37.68 20.18 8.77
CA ALA A 159 37.02 19.24 9.68
C ALA A 159 35.67 19.76 10.20
N ILE A 160 35.57 21.07 10.45
CA ILE A 160 34.31 21.72 10.83
C ILE A 160 33.33 21.75 9.65
N GLU A 161 33.79 22.13 8.45
CA GLU A 161 32.97 22.13 7.23
C GLU A 161 32.41 20.74 6.91
N GLN A 162 33.24 19.70 7.04
CA GLN A 162 32.81 18.32 6.85
C GLN A 162 31.76 17.89 7.89
N ARG A 163 31.99 18.19 9.18
CA ARG A 163 30.99 17.93 10.23
C ARG A 163 29.68 18.67 9.98
N LEU A 164 29.75 19.90 9.48
CA LEU A 164 28.57 20.69 9.13
C LEU A 164 27.82 20.04 7.95
N ALA A 165 28.53 19.61 6.91
CA ALA A 165 27.94 18.91 5.78
C ALA A 165 27.30 17.58 6.19
N ASP A 166 27.97 16.79 7.02
CA ASP A 166 27.44 15.53 7.57
C ASP A 166 26.20 15.80 8.44
N PHE A 167 26.22 16.85 9.26
CA PHE A 167 25.09 17.26 10.07
C PHE A 167 23.90 17.70 9.21
N GLU A 168 24.10 18.55 8.21
CA GLU A 168 23.04 18.94 7.27
C GLU A 168 22.47 17.75 6.50
N ALA A 169 23.32 16.82 6.04
CA ALA A 169 22.89 15.60 5.37
C ALA A 169 22.06 14.72 6.31
N SER A 170 22.49 14.55 7.56
CA SER A 170 21.75 13.81 8.58
C SER A 170 20.40 14.45 8.90
N GLN A 171 20.34 15.78 9.00
CA GLN A 171 19.12 16.52 9.27
C GLN A 171 18.13 16.41 8.11
N LYS A 172 18.61 16.53 6.87
CA LYS A 172 17.78 16.33 5.66
C LYS A 172 17.23 14.91 5.59
N SER A 173 18.06 13.90 5.81
CA SER A 173 17.63 12.50 5.83
C SER A 173 16.58 12.23 6.91
N ALA A 174 16.77 12.76 8.13
CA ALA A 174 15.79 12.64 9.20
C ALA A 174 14.47 13.36 8.89
N ALA A 175 14.53 14.54 8.27
CA ALA A 175 13.36 15.29 7.83
C ALA A 175 12.59 14.53 6.72
N GLU A 176 13.30 13.94 5.76
CA GLU A 176 12.69 13.12 4.71
C GLU A 176 12.07 11.84 5.26
N GLN A 177 12.75 11.15 6.18
CA GLN A 177 12.23 9.95 6.84
C GLN A 177 10.95 10.26 7.61
N SER A 178 10.97 11.27 8.49
CA SER A 178 9.78 11.68 9.25
C SER A 178 8.64 12.14 8.35
N ALA A 179 8.91 12.88 7.27
CA ALA A 179 7.89 13.25 6.28
C ALA A 179 7.32 12.02 5.56
N SER A 180 8.15 11.02 5.26
CA SER A 180 7.71 9.77 4.63
C SER A 180 6.86 8.92 5.57
N GLU A 181 7.21 8.86 6.85
CA GLU A 181 6.47 8.16 7.90
C GLU A 181 5.12 8.81 8.15
N GLN A 182 5.07 10.14 8.24
CA GLN A 182 3.81 10.88 8.37
C GLN A 182 2.90 10.63 7.17
N LYS A 183 3.43 10.64 5.94
CA LYS A 183 2.64 10.32 4.74
C LYS A 183 2.09 8.89 4.79
N LYS A 184 2.90 7.90 5.20
CA LYS A 184 2.45 6.52 5.34
C LYS A 184 1.36 6.39 6.40
N ALA A 185 1.53 7.00 7.56
CA ALA A 185 0.54 6.98 8.63
C ALA A 185 -0.80 7.59 8.19
N LEU A 186 -0.78 8.70 7.45
CA LEU A 186 -1.99 9.32 6.90
C LEU A 186 -2.69 8.43 5.86
N LEU A 187 -1.94 7.73 5.02
CA LEU A 187 -2.50 6.78 4.05
C LEU A 187 -3.14 5.59 4.77
N GLU A 188 -2.47 5.03 5.77
CA GLU A 188 -3.00 3.93 6.58
C GLU A 188 -4.29 4.34 7.31
N GLU A 189 -4.34 5.57 7.86
CA GLU A 189 -5.55 6.12 8.48
C GLU A 189 -6.69 6.26 7.47
N GLN A 190 -6.40 6.76 6.27
CA GLN A 190 -7.38 6.87 5.18
C GLN A 190 -7.92 5.51 4.77
N GLU A 191 -7.05 4.51 4.58
CA GLU A 191 -7.45 3.14 4.24
C GLU A 191 -8.35 2.54 5.33
N GLN A 192 -8.03 2.76 6.60
CA GLN A 192 -8.87 2.30 7.71
C GLN A 192 -10.24 2.99 7.73
N MET A 193 -10.32 4.29 7.43
CA MET A 193 -11.59 5.01 7.33
C MET A 193 -12.44 4.47 6.18
N VAL A 194 -11.83 4.23 5.02
CA VAL A 194 -12.52 3.63 3.86
C VAL A 194 -13.03 2.23 4.19
N ALA A 195 -12.21 1.38 4.82
CA ALA A 195 -12.61 0.02 5.20
C ALA A 195 -13.70 -0.02 6.28
N ARG A 196 -13.80 1.02 7.14
CA ARG A 196 -14.92 1.17 8.07
C ARG A 196 -16.19 1.57 7.33
N PHE A 197 -16.10 2.58 6.46
CA PHE A 197 -17.20 3.04 5.63
C PHE A 197 -17.79 1.90 4.78
N GLU A 198 -16.95 1.09 4.13
CA GLU A 198 -17.38 -0.10 3.38
C GLU A 198 -18.19 -1.08 4.24
N ARG A 199 -17.70 -1.40 5.44
CA ARG A 199 -18.40 -2.28 6.36
C ARG A 199 -19.74 -1.72 6.82
N ASP A 200 -19.81 -0.40 7.05
CA ASP A 200 -21.04 0.27 7.45
C ASP A 200 -22.07 0.24 6.31
N VAL A 201 -21.64 0.52 5.07
CA VAL A 201 -22.50 0.43 3.87
C VAL A 201 -23.03 -0.99 3.69
N ILE A 202 -22.16 -2.00 3.74
CA ILE A 202 -22.57 -3.41 3.62
C ILE A 202 -23.52 -3.79 4.76
N GLY A 203 -23.26 -3.32 5.98
CA GLY A 203 -24.12 -3.54 7.14
C GLY A 203 -25.52 -2.96 6.96
N GLN A 204 -25.63 -1.72 6.47
CA GLN A 204 -26.92 -1.07 6.20
C GLN A 204 -27.72 -1.78 5.11
N VAL A 205 -27.07 -2.19 4.01
CA VAL A 205 -27.74 -2.93 2.91
C VAL A 205 -28.24 -4.30 3.36
N LYS A 206 -27.48 -4.99 4.23
CA LYS A 206 -27.89 -6.26 4.83
C LYS A 206 -29.03 -6.09 5.84
N ALA A 207 -29.03 -5.01 6.62
CA ALA A 207 -30.10 -4.72 7.55
C ALA A 207 -31.43 -4.44 6.83
N ALA A 208 -31.38 -3.83 5.64
CA ALA A 208 -32.53 -3.57 4.78
C ALA A 208 -32.79 -4.71 3.77
N ALA A 209 -32.73 -5.98 4.23
CA ALA A 209 -32.84 -7.16 3.37
C ALA A 209 -34.13 -7.21 2.54
N GLU A 210 -35.25 -6.80 3.14
CA GLU A 210 -36.58 -6.79 2.49
C GLU A 210 -36.69 -5.74 1.38
N LYS A 211 -35.91 -4.66 1.44
CA LYS A 211 -35.96 -3.58 0.44
C LYS A 211 -35.06 -3.86 -0.76
N TYR A 212 -33.91 -4.50 -0.52
CA TYR A 212 -32.86 -4.76 -1.52
C TYR A 212 -32.62 -6.27 -1.66
N GLU A 213 -33.66 -6.98 -2.08
CA GLU A 213 -33.66 -8.44 -2.15
C GLU A 213 -32.65 -8.98 -3.18
N LEU A 214 -32.59 -8.39 -4.38
CA LEU A 214 -31.72 -8.89 -5.45
C LEU A 214 -30.24 -8.65 -5.14
N VAL A 215 -29.92 -7.50 -4.55
CA VAL A 215 -28.55 -7.19 -4.10
C VAL A 215 -28.07 -8.21 -3.06
N ASN A 216 -28.91 -8.54 -2.07
CA ASN A 216 -28.56 -9.49 -1.03
C ASN A 216 -28.55 -10.94 -1.54
N LEU A 217 -29.49 -11.31 -2.41
CA LEU A 217 -29.54 -12.64 -3.02
C LEU A 217 -28.28 -12.93 -3.86
N GLN A 218 -27.76 -11.93 -4.56
CA GLN A 218 -26.56 -12.07 -5.40
C GLN A 218 -25.25 -11.74 -4.68
N ASN A 219 -25.28 -11.37 -3.40
CA ASN A 219 -24.12 -10.88 -2.64
C ASN A 219 -23.35 -9.75 -3.35
N LYS A 220 -24.09 -8.80 -3.98
CA LYS A 220 -23.51 -7.67 -4.72
C LYS A 220 -23.44 -6.39 -3.90
N GLN A 221 -23.21 -6.49 -2.58
CA GLN A 221 -23.12 -5.30 -1.72
C GLN A 221 -21.89 -4.44 -2.05
N ASP A 222 -20.79 -5.06 -2.49
CA ASP A 222 -19.57 -4.35 -2.90
C ASP A 222 -19.83 -3.39 -4.07
N LEU A 223 -20.74 -3.76 -4.99
CA LEU A 223 -21.12 -2.92 -6.12
C LEU A 223 -21.80 -1.60 -5.67
N VAL A 224 -22.48 -1.61 -4.52
CA VAL A 224 -23.08 -0.40 -3.94
C VAL A 224 -22.00 0.59 -3.52
N VAL A 225 -20.91 0.10 -2.91
CA VAL A 225 -19.74 0.93 -2.55
C VAL A 225 -19.11 1.54 -3.79
N ASP A 226 -18.96 0.76 -4.87
CA ASP A 226 -18.37 1.23 -6.11
C ASP A 226 -19.20 2.32 -6.78
N VAL A 227 -20.54 2.22 -6.74
CA VAL A 227 -21.44 3.28 -7.23
C VAL A 227 -21.26 4.57 -6.42
N ILE A 228 -21.18 4.48 -5.08
CA ILE A 228 -20.94 5.65 -4.23
C ILE A 228 -19.60 6.31 -4.57
N ARG A 229 -18.54 5.50 -4.74
CA ARG A 229 -17.21 6.00 -5.15
C ARG A 229 -17.25 6.68 -6.51
N ALA A 230 -17.88 6.03 -7.50
CA ALA A 230 -18.00 6.59 -8.85
C ALA A 230 -18.78 7.91 -8.87
N TYR A 231 -19.85 8.00 -8.07
CA TYR A 231 -20.63 9.23 -7.92
C TYR A 231 -19.80 10.34 -7.25
N HIS A 232 -19.10 10.02 -6.15
CA HIS A 232 -18.22 10.98 -5.47
C HIS A 232 -17.07 11.46 -6.37
N SER A 233 -16.45 10.58 -7.17
CA SER A 233 -15.39 10.96 -8.11
C SER A 233 -15.87 11.89 -9.23
N SER A 234 -17.16 11.83 -9.60
CA SER A 234 -17.73 12.63 -10.69
C SER A 234 -18.36 13.94 -10.21
N HIS A 235 -19.02 13.93 -9.05
CA HIS A 235 -19.80 15.06 -8.54
C HIS A 235 -19.18 15.72 -7.31
N GLY A 236 -18.23 15.06 -6.62
CA GLY A 236 -17.66 15.54 -5.36
C GLY A 236 -18.60 15.44 -4.15
N GLU A 237 -19.78 14.85 -4.34
CA GLU A 237 -20.78 14.66 -3.29
C GLU A 237 -20.90 13.17 -2.92
N ILE A 238 -21.16 12.88 -1.65
CA ILE A 238 -21.36 11.51 -1.18
C ILE A 238 -22.82 11.11 -1.42
N LEU A 239 -23.05 10.13 -2.30
CA LEU A 239 -24.38 9.60 -2.57
C LEU A 239 -24.88 8.83 -1.33
N PRO A 240 -26.12 9.09 -0.83
CA PRO A 240 -26.65 8.35 0.31
C PRO A 240 -26.81 6.86 -0.03
N VAL A 241 -26.52 6.02 0.95
CA VAL A 241 -26.45 4.54 0.80
C VAL A 241 -27.74 3.97 0.22
N GLU A 242 -28.89 4.47 0.67
CA GLU A 242 -30.20 4.02 0.17
C GLU A 242 -30.38 4.27 -1.32
N ARG A 243 -29.95 5.44 -1.82
CA ARG A 243 -30.09 5.78 -3.24
C ARG A 243 -29.12 4.96 -4.08
N ALA A 244 -27.90 4.76 -3.60
CA ALA A 244 -26.93 3.90 -4.26
C ALA A 244 -27.42 2.44 -4.35
N ALA A 245 -27.92 1.89 -3.25
CA ALA A 245 -28.48 0.54 -3.21
C ALA A 245 -29.67 0.38 -4.15
N GLN A 246 -30.56 1.37 -4.22
CA GLN A 246 -31.67 1.38 -5.17
C GLN A 246 -31.21 1.35 -6.63
N LEU A 247 -30.20 2.13 -7.00
CA LEU A 247 -29.67 2.14 -8.37
C LEU A 247 -29.09 0.77 -8.76
N VAL A 248 -28.38 0.12 -7.84
CA VAL A 248 -27.86 -1.23 -8.08
C VAL A 248 -28.99 -2.24 -8.19
N GLU A 249 -29.98 -2.20 -7.29
CA GLU A 249 -31.16 -3.05 -7.33
C GLU A 249 -31.93 -2.90 -8.66
N ASP A 250 -32.15 -1.67 -9.12
CA ASP A 250 -32.82 -1.38 -10.39
C ASP A 250 -32.01 -1.93 -11.59
N GLN A 251 -30.69 -1.81 -11.55
CA GLN A 251 -29.83 -2.40 -12.59
C GLN A 251 -29.90 -3.94 -12.58
N LEU A 252 -29.89 -4.57 -11.40
CA LEU A 252 -30.01 -6.03 -11.30
C LEU A 252 -31.38 -6.52 -11.78
N ARG A 253 -32.45 -5.76 -11.55
CA ARG A 253 -33.78 -6.04 -12.12
C ARG A 253 -33.74 -6.00 -13.65
N GLU A 254 -33.15 -4.94 -14.21
CA GLU A 254 -33.02 -4.78 -15.67
C GLU A 254 -32.19 -5.91 -16.29
N GLU A 255 -31.09 -6.33 -15.65
CA GLU A 255 -30.26 -7.46 -16.09
C GLU A 255 -31.03 -8.80 -16.06
N VAL A 256 -31.82 -9.04 -15.01
CA VAL A 256 -32.65 -10.25 -14.89
C VAL A 256 -33.77 -10.25 -15.91
N GLU A 257 -34.46 -9.13 -16.11
CA GLU A 257 -35.51 -8.99 -17.12
C GLU A 257 -34.95 -9.25 -18.53
N LEU A 258 -33.83 -8.62 -18.86
CA LEU A 258 -33.13 -8.80 -20.13
C LEU A 258 -32.66 -10.26 -20.31
N ALA A 259 -32.21 -10.92 -19.25
CA ALA A 259 -31.83 -12.33 -19.30
C ALA A 259 -33.05 -13.25 -19.52
N VAL A 260 -34.20 -12.93 -18.93
CA VAL A 260 -35.46 -13.66 -19.13
C VAL A 260 -36.00 -13.46 -20.56
N GLU A 261 -35.92 -12.27 -21.11
CA GLU A 261 -36.30 -12.02 -22.51
C GLU A 261 -35.40 -12.78 -23.49
N LYS A 262 -34.09 -12.73 -23.26
CA LYS A 262 -33.11 -13.51 -24.03
C LYS A 262 -33.34 -15.01 -23.88
N SER A 263 -33.65 -15.49 -22.67
CA SER A 263 -33.90 -16.91 -22.43
C SER A 263 -35.24 -17.37 -22.98
N LYS A 264 -36.30 -16.55 -23.02
CA LYS A 264 -37.57 -16.86 -23.72
C LYS A 264 -37.35 -17.09 -25.21
N SER A 265 -36.45 -16.33 -25.84
CA SER A 265 -36.03 -16.56 -27.22
C SER A 265 -35.30 -17.90 -27.43
N LEU A 266 -34.67 -18.44 -26.37
CA LEU A 266 -34.03 -19.75 -26.35
C LEU A 266 -35.00 -20.87 -25.94
N SER A 267 -35.93 -20.61 -25.02
CA SER A 267 -36.94 -21.54 -24.54
C SER A 267 -37.90 -21.94 -25.68
N SER A 268 -38.21 -21.04 -26.60
CA SER A 268 -38.98 -21.40 -27.81
C SER A 268 -38.26 -22.43 -28.70
N LYS A 269 -36.91 -22.50 -28.66
CA LYS A 269 -36.12 -23.50 -29.40
C LYS A 269 -36.04 -24.84 -28.68
N TYR A 270 -36.12 -24.86 -27.34
CA TYR A 270 -36.07 -26.09 -26.55
C TYR A 270 -37.46 -26.71 -26.26
N ALA A 271 -38.53 -25.91 -26.26
CA ALA A 271 -39.91 -26.41 -26.19
C ALA A 271 -40.28 -27.31 -27.40
N LYS A 272 -39.49 -27.28 -28.49
CA LYS A 272 -39.70 -28.12 -29.68
C LYS A 272 -38.96 -29.47 -29.66
N ARG A 273 -38.27 -29.82 -28.57
CA ARG A 273 -37.48 -31.07 -28.47
C ARG A 273 -37.95 -32.09 -27.42
N VAL A 274 -39.04 -31.83 -26.70
CA VAL A 274 -39.65 -32.77 -25.72
C VAL A 274 -41.03 -33.23 -26.19
N THR A 275 -41.17 -33.57 -27.47
CA THR A 275 -42.27 -34.38 -27.98
C THR A 275 -41.70 -35.60 -28.67
N ALA A 276 -41.19 -36.55 -27.88
CA ALA A 276 -41.11 -37.94 -28.27
C ALA A 276 -42.38 -38.65 -27.75
N PRO A 277 -43.18 -39.30 -28.61
CA PRO A 277 -44.51 -39.77 -28.27
C PRO A 277 -44.46 -41.10 -27.52
N VAL A 278 -45.10 -41.16 -26.34
CA VAL A 278 -45.64 -42.40 -25.79
C VAL A 278 -46.99 -42.65 -26.46
N ALA A 279 -47.11 -43.85 -27.03
CA ALA A 279 -48.26 -44.29 -27.81
C ALA A 279 -49.52 -44.48 -26.94
N THR A 280 -50.64 -43.85 -27.31
CA THR A 280 -51.99 -44.43 -27.22
C THR A 280 -52.93 -43.73 -28.23
N SER A 281 -53.75 -44.53 -28.90
CA SER A 281 -54.61 -44.27 -30.07
C SER A 281 -56.02 -43.74 -29.68
N PRO A 282 -57.03 -43.62 -30.57
CA PRO A 282 -57.27 -42.54 -31.52
C PRO A 282 -58.65 -41.85 -31.32
N GLY A 283 -58.84 -40.62 -31.81
CA GLY A 283 -60.19 -40.02 -31.83
C GLY A 283 -60.30 -38.57 -32.29
N GLN A 284 -60.47 -38.40 -33.60
CA GLN A 284 -61.28 -37.37 -34.27
C GLN A 284 -60.62 -36.04 -34.78
N PRO A 285 -60.96 -35.56 -36.00
CA PRO A 285 -60.21 -34.51 -36.72
C PRO A 285 -61.05 -33.19 -36.89
N PRO A 286 -60.70 -32.25 -37.81
CA PRO A 286 -59.90 -31.05 -37.52
C PRO A 286 -60.64 -29.73 -37.86
N LYS A 287 -60.21 -28.59 -37.29
CA LYS A 287 -60.48 -27.27 -37.91
C LYS A 287 -59.26 -26.36 -37.82
N SER A 288 -58.78 -26.04 -39.02
CA SER A 288 -57.75 -25.08 -39.39
C SER A 288 -58.13 -23.64 -39.05
N VAL A 289 -57.18 -22.84 -38.58
CA VAL A 289 -57.15 -21.39 -38.84
C VAL A 289 -55.71 -20.95 -39.09
N SER A 290 -55.54 -20.29 -40.23
CA SER A 290 -54.30 -19.83 -40.85
C SER A 290 -53.50 -18.81 -40.04
N LEU A 291 -52.20 -18.88 -40.31
CA LEU A 291 -51.19 -17.84 -40.16
C LEU A 291 -51.64 -16.49 -40.74
N SER A 292 -51.35 -15.40 -40.03
CA SER A 292 -51.24 -14.06 -40.61
C SER A 292 -50.05 -13.34 -40.00
N ASN A 293 -49.01 -13.32 -40.83
CA ASN A 293 -47.75 -12.60 -40.69
C ASN A 293 -48.01 -11.09 -40.79
N ALA A 294 -47.48 -10.29 -39.86
CA ALA A 294 -47.38 -8.85 -40.02
C ALA A 294 -46.09 -8.36 -39.32
N GLN A 295 -44.98 -8.44 -40.06
CA GLN A 295 -43.78 -7.67 -39.79
C GLN A 295 -44.09 -6.18 -39.96
N THR A 296 -43.84 -5.39 -38.92
CA THR A 296 -43.65 -3.94 -39.06
C THR A 296 -42.32 -3.57 -38.42
N SER A 297 -41.29 -3.50 -39.26
CA SER A 297 -40.03 -2.81 -38.98
C SER A 297 -40.25 -1.30 -39.07
N SER A 298 -40.24 -0.59 -37.94
CA SER A 298 -40.11 0.86 -37.92
C SER A 298 -38.74 1.24 -37.33
N SER A 299 -37.89 1.82 -38.18
CA SER A 299 -36.64 2.46 -37.77
C SER A 299 -36.97 3.85 -37.22
N ALA A 300 -36.80 4.05 -35.92
CA ALA A 300 -36.94 5.36 -35.29
C ALA A 300 -35.61 6.16 -35.37
N PRO A 301 -35.68 7.50 -35.43
CA PRO A 301 -34.52 8.37 -35.61
C PRO A 301 -33.65 8.45 -34.35
N LYS A 302 -32.33 8.60 -34.54
CA LYS A 302 -31.33 8.79 -33.49
C LYS A 302 -31.63 10.07 -32.69
N ARG A 303 -32.37 9.94 -31.58
CA ARG A 303 -32.43 10.98 -30.55
C ARG A 303 -31.08 11.07 -29.87
N ALA A 304 -30.62 12.30 -29.60
CA ALA A 304 -29.48 12.52 -28.72
C ALA A 304 -29.85 11.95 -27.34
N LEU A 305 -29.15 10.89 -26.94
CA LEU A 305 -29.30 10.22 -25.65
C LEU A 305 -29.15 11.25 -24.52
N SER A 306 -30.09 11.24 -23.58
CA SER A 306 -29.99 12.07 -22.38
C SER A 306 -28.71 11.71 -21.62
N GLU A 307 -28.23 12.66 -20.83
CA GLU A 307 -26.97 12.51 -20.09
C GLU A 307 -26.98 11.28 -19.15
N GLU A 308 -28.16 10.98 -18.60
CA GLU A 308 -28.44 9.84 -17.73
C GLU A 308 -28.27 8.49 -18.45
N GLU A 309 -28.67 8.42 -19.72
CA GLU A 309 -28.52 7.22 -20.55
C GLU A 309 -27.05 7.01 -20.99
N ARG A 310 -26.27 8.09 -21.09
CA ARG A 310 -24.83 8.05 -21.36
C ARG A 310 -24.03 7.50 -20.18
N VAL A 311 -24.36 7.89 -18.95
CA VAL A 311 -23.72 7.38 -17.72
C VAL A 311 -23.99 5.89 -17.54
N ARG A 312 -25.24 5.45 -17.77
CA ARG A 312 -25.63 4.03 -17.69
C ARG A 312 -24.83 3.14 -18.65
N ARG A 313 -24.58 3.64 -19.88
CA ARG A 313 -23.82 2.90 -20.89
C ARG A 313 -22.31 2.88 -20.60
N ALA A 314 -21.76 3.95 -20.02
CA ALA A 314 -20.35 4.01 -19.63
C ALA A 314 -20.03 3.03 -18.49
N MET A 315 -20.96 2.83 -17.54
CA MET A 315 -20.82 1.84 -16.47
C MET A 315 -20.89 0.40 -17.01
N ALA A 316 -21.78 0.11 -17.97
CA ALA A 316 -21.92 -1.22 -18.55
C ALA A 316 -20.67 -1.72 -19.31
N VAL A 317 -19.89 -0.82 -19.93
CA VAL A 317 -18.68 -1.19 -20.69
C VAL A 317 -17.50 -1.55 -19.76
N LYS A 318 -17.48 -1.03 -18.53
CA LYS A 318 -16.36 -1.24 -17.60
C LYS A 318 -16.43 -2.55 -16.82
N ILE A 319 -17.60 -3.22 -16.84
CA ILE A 319 -17.87 -4.48 -16.12
C ILE A 319 -17.59 -5.72 -17.00
N GLN A 320 -17.36 -5.56 -18.31
CA GLN A 320 -17.04 -6.66 -19.24
C GLN A 320 -15.54 -6.82 -19.55
N ARG A 321 -14.65 -6.14 -18.82
CA ARG A 321 -13.20 -6.36 -18.84
C ARG A 321 -12.74 -6.80 -17.46
#